data_AF-A0A8X8G6Y3-F1
#
_entry.id   AF-A0A8X8G6Y3-F1
#
_cell.length_a   1.000
_cell.length_b   1.000
_cell.length_c   1.000
_cell.angle_alpha   90.00
_cell.angle_beta   90.00
_cell.angle_gamma   90.00
#
_symmetry.space_group_name_H-M   'P 1'
#
loop_
_entity.id
_entity.type
_entity.pdbx_description
1 polymer ?
#
loop_
_entity_poly.entity_id
_entity_poly.type
_entity_poly.pdbx_seq_one_letter_code
_entity_poly.pdbx_strand_id
1 'polypeptide(L)'
;MSHILLIDGNNIGYASMYVPALSKLSHNGMQTGGIMGLAQSVMRIVKLFPGAVPVVLWDGHAAWRKDLCPEYKENRKDTPEKRAVADAWRQQQPWASALLMQMGVTQMRSHDAEADDLAGRLCMDRSALEEYGVGHVTMVSGDTDWWQAISENVDWFTPITDKNMTLEMLDTDAAKDGPYLGPDEYLLAKAIAGDSSDNIPGVPGVGIATATKLLRLHGGLEGIQQAVDSGTAKDKKSLAVASMLETIVRNRLIMDWKMSPSAKESASILRLSFDAEECRALCAEFGLGRLSDRLVEDSEWAAANSEQQERVSQVIDYCEAVA
;
A
#
# COMPACT_ATOMS: atom_id res chain seq x y z
N MET A 1 -15.47 1.28 19.02
CA MET A 1 -14.38 0.71 18.22
C MET A 1 -13.97 1.72 17.17
N SER A 2 -12.68 1.89 16.92
CA SER A 2 -12.14 2.84 15.94
C SER A 2 -12.15 2.24 14.53
N HIS A 3 -12.21 3.10 13.52
CA HIS A 3 -11.95 2.76 12.11
C HIS A 3 -10.67 3.47 11.71
N ILE A 4 -9.68 2.72 11.21
CA ILE A 4 -8.38 3.26 10.79
C ILE A 4 -8.30 3.25 9.26
N LEU A 5 -7.73 4.31 8.68
CA LEU A 5 -7.36 4.33 7.27
C LEU A 5 -5.84 4.21 7.17
N LEU A 6 -5.33 3.09 6.65
CA LEU A 6 -3.91 2.91 6.39
C LEU A 6 -3.59 3.36 4.98
N ILE A 7 -2.99 4.55 4.84
CA ILE A 7 -2.80 5.23 3.57
C ILE A 7 -1.37 5.00 3.08
N ASP A 8 -1.22 4.45 1.88
CA ASP A 8 0.07 4.27 1.22
C ASP A 8 0.59 5.62 0.67
N GLY A 9 1.41 6.31 1.47
CA GLY A 9 1.90 7.65 1.16
C GLY A 9 2.80 7.69 -0.07
N ASN A 10 3.63 6.65 -0.25
CA ASN A 10 4.53 6.52 -1.38
C ASN A 10 3.76 6.29 -2.69
N ASN A 11 2.82 5.34 -2.70
CA ASN A 11 2.02 5.02 -3.88
C ASN A 11 1.16 6.21 -4.34
N ILE A 12 0.42 6.84 -3.42
CA ILE A 12 -0.48 7.95 -3.75
C ILE A 12 0.29 9.20 -4.18
N GLY A 13 1.38 9.52 -3.48
CA GLY A 13 2.23 10.66 -3.82
C GLY A 13 2.93 10.47 -5.17
N TYR A 14 3.46 9.29 -5.45
CA TYR A 14 4.06 8.97 -6.75
C TYR A 14 3.02 8.97 -7.88
N ALA A 15 1.83 8.39 -7.67
CA ALA A 15 0.75 8.39 -8.65
C ALA A 15 0.30 9.82 -9.00
N SER A 16 0.32 10.74 -8.03
CA SER A 16 0.00 12.16 -8.23
C SER A 16 0.92 12.84 -9.25
N MET A 17 2.17 12.37 -9.39
CA MET A 17 3.13 12.88 -10.37
C MET A 17 2.75 12.56 -11.84
N TYR A 18 1.82 11.64 -12.06
CA TYR A 18 1.31 11.29 -13.38
C TYR A 18 -0.01 11.98 -13.73
N VAL A 19 -0.68 12.60 -12.75
CA VAL A 19 -1.94 13.30 -12.98
C VAL A 19 -1.67 14.57 -13.80
N PRO A 20 -2.24 14.75 -15.01
CA PRO A 20 -1.87 15.87 -15.90
C PRO A 20 -2.04 17.27 -15.30
N ALA A 21 -2.99 17.44 -14.38
CA ALA A 21 -3.23 18.71 -13.68
C ALA A 21 -2.20 18.99 -12.57
N LEU A 22 -1.54 17.96 -12.04
CA LEU A 22 -0.57 18.05 -10.95
C LEU A 22 0.87 17.98 -11.46
N SER A 23 1.14 17.14 -12.46
CA SER A 23 2.49 16.85 -12.99
C SER A 23 3.21 18.07 -13.58
N LYS A 24 2.46 19.14 -13.89
CA LYS A 24 2.97 20.41 -14.41
C LYS A 24 3.11 21.50 -13.34
N LEU A 25 2.67 21.24 -12.11
CA LEU A 25 2.76 22.21 -11.02
C LEU A 25 4.20 22.35 -10.56
N SER A 26 4.65 23.59 -10.49
CA SER A 26 5.96 23.94 -9.98
C SER A 26 5.93 25.33 -9.35
N HIS A 27 6.85 25.54 -8.41
CA HIS A 27 7.08 26.82 -7.76
C HIS A 27 8.58 26.97 -7.50
N ASN A 28 9.13 28.15 -7.80
CA ASN A 28 10.57 28.44 -7.66
C ASN A 28 11.51 27.38 -8.27
N GLY A 29 11.12 26.78 -9.40
CA GLY A 29 11.91 25.76 -10.10
C GLY A 29 11.80 24.34 -9.54
N MET A 30 11.05 24.13 -8.47
CA MET A 30 10.76 22.81 -7.89
C MET A 30 9.36 22.34 -8.30
N GLN A 31 9.21 21.05 -8.63
CA GLN A 31 7.87 20.46 -8.84
C GLN A 31 7.13 20.33 -7.51
N THR A 32 5.83 20.61 -7.51
CA THR A 32 5.01 20.63 -6.27
C THR A 32 3.72 19.82 -6.38
N GLY A 33 3.51 19.15 -7.52
CA GLY A 33 2.32 18.35 -7.82
C GLY A 33 2.12 17.15 -6.90
N GLY A 34 3.19 16.50 -6.45
CA GLY A 34 3.13 15.38 -5.52
C GLY A 34 2.68 15.80 -4.13
N ILE A 35 3.18 16.96 -3.65
CA ILE A 35 2.75 17.56 -2.38
C ILE A 35 1.25 17.87 -2.43
N MET A 36 0.81 18.58 -3.48
CA MET A 36 -0.60 18.92 -3.65
C MET A 36 -1.48 17.67 -3.75
N GLY A 37 -1.08 16.70 -4.57
CA GLY A 37 -1.86 15.50 -4.85
C GLY A 37 -2.06 14.60 -3.65
N LEU A 38 -0.99 14.37 -2.87
CA LEU A 38 -1.09 13.55 -1.66
C LEU A 38 -2.00 14.22 -0.61
N ALA A 39 -1.79 15.51 -0.31
CA ALA A 39 -2.60 16.24 0.67
C ALA A 39 -4.09 16.28 0.27
N GLN A 40 -4.39 16.58 -1.00
CA GLN A 40 -5.76 16.57 -1.51
C GLN A 40 -6.39 15.17 -1.46
N SER A 41 -5.60 14.13 -1.72
CA SER A 41 -6.07 12.74 -1.63
C SER A 41 -6.44 12.40 -0.20
N VAL A 42 -5.58 12.71 0.78
CA VAL A 42 -5.87 12.47 2.21
C VAL A 42 -7.14 13.21 2.64
N MET A 43 -7.27 14.51 2.31
CA MET A 43 -8.49 15.27 2.61
C MET A 43 -9.74 14.61 2.01
N ARG A 44 -9.67 14.18 0.75
CA ARG A 44 -10.79 13.50 0.07
C ARG A 44 -11.15 12.19 0.75
N ILE A 45 -10.14 11.36 1.04
CA ILE A 45 -10.34 10.04 1.63
C ILE A 45 -10.99 10.19 3.02
N VAL A 46 -10.48 11.06 3.88
CA VAL A 46 -11.09 11.32 5.20
C VAL A 46 -12.55 11.77 5.07
N LYS A 47 -12.89 12.57 4.06
CA LYS A 47 -14.28 12.95 3.77
C LYS A 47 -15.16 11.77 3.33
N LEU A 48 -14.60 10.80 2.60
CA LEU A 48 -15.32 9.59 2.19
C LEU A 48 -15.56 8.62 3.35
N PHE A 49 -14.68 8.64 4.36
CA PHE A 49 -14.73 7.77 5.54
C PHE A 49 -14.84 8.59 6.83
N PRO A 50 -16.01 9.22 7.08
CA PRO A 50 -16.20 10.09 8.24
C PRO A 50 -15.97 9.35 9.56
N GLY A 51 -15.24 9.98 10.48
CA GLY A 51 -14.90 9.42 11.79
C GLY A 51 -13.78 8.37 11.80
N ALA A 52 -13.24 7.99 10.62
CA ALA A 52 -12.06 7.13 10.52
C ALA A 52 -10.77 7.94 10.75
N VAL A 53 -9.76 7.34 11.39
CA VAL A 53 -8.49 8.00 11.72
C VAL A 53 -7.45 7.67 10.64
N PRO A 54 -6.91 8.66 9.90
CA PRO A 54 -5.90 8.40 8.88
C PRO A 54 -4.51 8.20 9.49
N VAL A 55 -3.83 7.14 9.05
CA VAL A 55 -2.42 6.85 9.30
C VAL A 55 -1.72 6.68 7.95
N VAL A 56 -0.83 7.60 7.61
CA VAL A 56 -0.03 7.51 6.37
C VAL A 56 1.23 6.70 6.64
N LEU A 57 1.42 5.62 5.87
CA LEU A 57 2.59 4.75 5.94
C LEU A 57 3.61 5.18 4.88
N TRP A 58 4.89 5.21 5.26
CA TRP A 58 5.99 5.59 4.40
C TRP A 58 7.00 4.45 4.22
N ASP A 59 7.56 4.34 3.02
CA ASP A 59 8.60 3.37 2.73
C ASP A 59 9.90 3.68 3.47
N GLY A 60 10.43 2.67 4.16
CA GLY A 60 11.83 2.52 4.53
C GLY A 60 12.59 1.58 3.60
N HIS A 61 13.54 0.83 4.17
CA HIS A 61 14.38 -0.12 3.47
C HIS A 61 14.15 -1.55 4.00
N ALA A 62 13.43 -2.38 3.25
CA ALA A 62 13.25 -3.80 3.60
C ALA A 62 14.49 -4.65 3.23
N ALA A 63 15.54 -4.58 4.03
CA ALA A 63 16.78 -5.34 3.80
C ALA A 63 16.55 -6.87 3.75
N TRP A 64 15.59 -7.36 4.54
CA TRP A 64 15.27 -8.79 4.64
C TRP A 64 14.84 -9.43 3.31
N ARG A 65 14.20 -8.67 2.41
CA ARG A 65 13.85 -9.17 1.07
C ARG A 65 15.09 -9.40 0.20
N LYS A 66 16.13 -8.58 0.36
CA LYS A 66 17.41 -8.74 -0.34
C LYS A 66 18.22 -9.93 0.16
N ASP A 67 18.10 -10.26 1.44
CA ASP A 67 18.72 -11.47 1.99
C ASP A 67 18.13 -12.75 1.35
N LEU A 68 16.85 -12.71 0.98
CA LEU A 68 16.15 -13.81 0.28
C LEU A 68 16.35 -13.78 -1.25
N CYS A 69 16.46 -12.59 -1.84
CA CYS A 69 16.61 -12.38 -3.27
C CYS A 69 17.42 -11.10 -3.51
N PRO A 70 18.74 -11.22 -3.72
CA PRO A 70 19.62 -10.07 -3.89
C PRO A 70 19.16 -9.10 -4.98
N GLU A 71 18.57 -9.62 -6.06
CA GLU A 71 18.09 -8.81 -7.18
C GLU A 71 16.75 -8.09 -6.93
N TYR A 72 16.14 -8.23 -5.74
CA TYR A 72 14.88 -7.59 -5.38
C TYR A 72 14.96 -6.06 -5.49
N LYS A 73 14.04 -5.47 -6.27
CA LYS A 73 14.03 -4.05 -6.65
C LYS A 73 15.32 -3.55 -7.33
N GLU A 74 16.26 -4.44 -7.65
CA GLU A 74 17.47 -4.11 -8.41
C GLU A 74 17.20 -4.13 -9.91
N ASN A 75 18.01 -3.40 -10.68
CA ASN A 75 17.91 -3.37 -12.15
C ASN A 75 16.49 -3.12 -12.69
N ARG A 76 15.64 -2.39 -11.94
CA ARG A 76 14.33 -1.94 -12.42
C ARG A 76 14.54 -1.32 -13.80
N LYS A 77 13.85 -1.87 -14.81
CA LYS A 77 13.95 -1.42 -16.21
C LYS A 77 13.22 -0.10 -16.40
N ASP A 78 13.54 0.88 -15.56
CA ASP A 78 12.93 2.19 -15.60
C ASP A 78 13.50 2.96 -16.79
N THR A 79 12.60 3.63 -17.51
CA THR A 79 13.01 4.56 -18.55
C THR A 79 13.61 5.82 -17.88
N PRO A 80 14.43 6.61 -18.60
CA PRO A 80 14.91 7.89 -18.08
C PRO A 80 13.79 8.79 -17.54
N GLU A 81 12.63 8.76 -18.18
CA GLU A 81 11.45 9.52 -17.76
C GLU A 81 10.89 9.02 -16.42
N LYS A 82 10.79 7.70 -16.22
CA LYS A 82 10.36 7.13 -14.93
C LYS A 82 11.31 7.49 -13.80
N ARG A 83 12.63 7.43 -14.05
CA ARG A 83 13.63 7.85 -13.05
C ARG A 83 13.50 9.32 -12.70
N ALA A 84 13.30 10.20 -13.69
CA ALA A 84 13.12 11.63 -13.44
C ALA A 84 11.87 11.91 -12.57
N VAL A 85 10.76 11.18 -12.80
CA VAL A 85 9.55 11.29 -11.97
C VAL A 85 9.81 10.78 -10.54
N ALA A 86 10.48 9.65 -10.39
CA ALA A 86 10.82 9.10 -9.07
C ALA A 86 11.75 10.04 -8.28
N ASP A 87 12.74 10.64 -8.94
CA ASP A 87 13.64 11.62 -8.32
C ASP A 87 12.90 12.90 -7.91
N ALA A 88 11.99 13.39 -8.76
CA ALA A 88 11.16 14.55 -8.46
C ALA A 88 10.19 14.28 -7.30
N TRP A 89 9.62 13.07 -7.19
CA TRP A 89 8.83 12.67 -6.03
C TRP A 89 9.67 12.60 -4.76
N ARG A 90 10.88 11.99 -4.84
CA ARG A 90 11.79 11.89 -3.69
C ARG A 90 12.15 13.27 -3.11
N GLN A 91 12.30 14.29 -3.95
CA GLN A 91 12.52 15.67 -3.51
C GLN A 91 11.31 16.30 -2.81
N GLN A 92 10.09 15.89 -3.19
CA GLN A 92 8.84 16.41 -2.64
C GLN A 92 8.38 15.68 -1.36
N GLN A 93 8.73 14.40 -1.20
CA GLN A 93 8.24 13.56 -0.11
C GLN A 93 8.44 14.19 1.29
N PRO A 94 9.61 14.76 1.66
CA PRO A 94 9.79 15.37 2.98
C PRO A 94 8.83 16.54 3.25
N TRP A 95 8.54 17.33 2.22
CA TRP A 95 7.63 18.48 2.31
C TRP A 95 6.17 18.06 2.35
N ALA A 96 5.82 16.99 1.61
CA ALA A 96 4.50 16.37 1.72
C ALA A 96 4.29 15.81 3.13
N SER A 97 5.29 15.15 3.71
CA SER A 97 5.25 14.67 5.10
C SER A 97 5.13 15.81 6.11
N ALA A 98 5.91 16.89 5.94
CA ALA A 98 5.84 18.08 6.78
C ALA A 98 4.45 18.73 6.76
N LEU A 99 3.87 18.90 5.55
CA LEU A 99 2.53 19.44 5.41
C LEU A 99 1.48 18.53 6.07
N LEU A 100 1.57 17.21 5.88
CA LEU A 100 0.66 16.25 6.52
C LEU A 100 0.78 16.28 8.06
N MET A 101 1.97 16.52 8.62
CA MET A 101 2.12 16.69 10.07
C MET A 101 1.33 17.92 10.54
N GLN A 102 1.49 19.06 9.87
CA GLN A 102 0.74 20.29 10.20
C GLN A 102 -0.76 20.15 9.96
N MET A 103 -1.16 19.28 9.03
CA MET A 103 -2.57 18.92 8.81
C MET A 103 -3.15 18.06 9.94
N GLY A 104 -2.35 17.65 10.93
CA GLY A 104 -2.79 16.74 12.00
C GLY A 104 -3.00 15.31 11.50
N VAL A 105 -2.21 14.84 10.54
CA VAL A 105 -2.28 13.46 10.04
C VAL A 105 -1.19 12.62 10.71
N THR A 106 -1.58 11.47 11.27
CA THR A 106 -0.64 10.52 11.85
C THR A 106 0.17 9.89 10.73
N GLN A 107 1.49 9.79 10.92
CA GLN A 107 2.40 9.20 9.95
C GLN A 107 3.24 8.15 10.64
N MET A 108 3.51 7.05 9.95
CA MET A 108 4.37 5.98 10.44
C MET A 108 5.43 5.64 9.41
N ARG A 109 6.66 5.45 9.88
CA ARG A 109 7.81 5.04 9.06
C ARG A 109 8.70 4.14 9.89
N SER A 110 9.24 3.10 9.29
CA SER A 110 10.38 2.36 9.84
C SER A 110 11.58 2.48 8.92
N HIS A 111 12.78 2.46 9.46
CA HIS A 111 13.99 2.37 8.64
C HIS A 111 14.10 1.00 7.93
N ASP A 112 13.62 -0.09 8.55
CA ASP A 112 13.88 -1.46 8.12
C ASP A 112 12.66 -2.14 7.45
N ALA A 113 11.57 -1.39 7.25
CA ALA A 113 10.32 -1.90 6.70
C ALA A 113 9.73 -0.95 5.65
N GLU A 114 9.11 -1.52 4.63
CA GLU A 114 8.35 -0.78 3.62
C GLU A 114 6.93 -0.45 4.13
N ALA A 115 6.21 0.43 3.43
CA ALA A 115 4.83 0.78 3.83
C ALA A 115 3.93 -0.47 3.86
N ASP A 116 4.14 -1.38 2.90
CA ASP A 116 3.49 -2.69 2.78
C ASP A 116 3.72 -3.58 4.00
N ASP A 117 4.94 -3.59 4.54
CA ASP A 117 5.30 -4.38 5.71
C ASP A 117 4.58 -3.86 6.96
N LEU A 118 4.54 -2.54 7.13
CA LEU A 118 3.80 -1.89 8.22
C LEU A 118 2.30 -2.15 8.09
N ALA A 119 1.75 -2.06 6.87
CA ALA A 119 0.34 -2.36 6.60
C ALA A 119 0.00 -3.81 6.94
N GLY A 120 0.84 -4.76 6.50
CA GLY A 120 0.68 -6.17 6.81
C GLY A 120 0.63 -6.43 8.31
N ARG A 121 1.55 -5.83 9.09
CA ARG A 121 1.55 -5.94 10.55
C ARG A 121 0.28 -5.38 11.17
N LEU A 122 -0.11 -4.16 10.78
CA LEU A 122 -1.29 -3.46 11.29
C LEU A 122 -2.63 -4.08 10.86
N CYS A 123 -2.65 -4.99 9.89
CA CYS A 123 -3.88 -5.64 9.43
C CYS A 123 -3.98 -7.11 9.88
N MET A 124 -2.85 -7.82 9.98
CA MET A 124 -2.85 -9.27 10.17
C MET A 124 -2.83 -9.70 11.65
N ASP A 125 -2.50 -8.80 12.59
CA ASP A 125 -2.60 -9.08 14.04
C ASP A 125 -4.03 -8.82 14.56
N ARG A 126 -4.90 -9.82 14.39
CA ARG A 126 -6.28 -9.77 14.85
C ARG A 126 -6.41 -9.53 16.36
N SER A 127 -5.52 -10.10 17.16
CA SER A 127 -5.53 -9.91 18.62
C SER A 127 -5.26 -8.47 19.00
N ALA A 128 -4.29 -7.82 18.35
CA ALA A 128 -4.00 -6.43 18.61
C ALA A 128 -5.15 -5.50 18.16
N LEU A 129 -5.81 -5.79 17.03
CA LEU A 129 -7.00 -5.04 16.62
C LEU A 129 -8.07 -5.05 17.72
N GLU A 130 -8.37 -6.23 18.28
CA GLU A 130 -9.35 -6.37 19.37
C GLU A 130 -8.90 -5.69 20.66
N GLU A 131 -7.64 -5.90 21.08
CA GLU A 131 -7.07 -5.36 22.32
C GLU A 131 -7.11 -3.81 22.33
N TYR A 132 -6.78 -3.19 21.21
CA TYR A 132 -6.77 -1.73 21.07
C TYR A 132 -8.11 -1.19 20.56
N GLY A 133 -9.16 -2.01 20.48
CA GLY A 133 -10.52 -1.57 20.12
C GLY A 133 -10.65 -1.05 18.68
N VAL A 134 -9.80 -1.52 17.77
CA VAL A 134 -9.88 -1.25 16.33
C VAL A 134 -10.89 -2.20 15.71
N GLY A 135 -12.04 -1.65 15.30
CA GLY A 135 -13.14 -2.44 14.75
C GLY A 135 -13.06 -2.66 13.25
N HIS A 136 -12.36 -1.78 12.54
CA HIS A 136 -12.25 -1.84 11.09
C HIS A 136 -10.99 -1.14 10.59
N VAL A 137 -10.38 -1.66 9.53
CA VAL A 137 -9.24 -1.05 8.84
C VAL A 137 -9.55 -0.96 7.35
N THR A 138 -9.39 0.23 6.78
CA THR A 138 -9.40 0.42 5.33
C THR A 138 -7.99 0.73 4.85
N MET A 139 -7.45 -0.18 4.07
CA MET A 139 -6.19 -0.02 3.36
C MET A 139 -6.40 0.86 2.13
N VAL A 140 -5.70 1.98 2.04
CA VAL A 140 -5.86 2.94 0.94
C VAL A 140 -4.61 2.98 0.07
N SER A 141 -4.65 2.24 -1.04
CA SER A 141 -3.53 2.17 -2.00
C SER A 141 -4.04 2.00 -3.44
N GLY A 142 -3.20 2.37 -4.41
CA GLY A 142 -3.36 1.97 -5.81
C GLY A 142 -2.79 0.59 -6.09
N ASP A 143 -2.01 0.01 -5.16
CA ASP A 143 -1.40 -1.30 -5.33
C ASP A 143 -2.36 -2.43 -4.91
N THR A 144 -2.51 -3.42 -5.78
CA THR A 144 -3.34 -4.60 -5.51
C THR A 144 -2.62 -5.63 -4.63
N ASP A 145 -1.31 -5.48 -4.41
CA ASP A 145 -0.56 -6.40 -3.54
C ASP A 145 -1.06 -6.36 -2.09
N TRP A 146 -1.71 -5.26 -1.70
CA TRP A 146 -2.41 -5.09 -0.44
C TRP A 146 -3.64 -6.00 -0.29
N TRP A 147 -4.15 -6.59 -1.37
CA TRP A 147 -5.26 -7.55 -1.28
C TRP A 147 -4.91 -8.79 -0.47
N GLN A 148 -3.62 -9.11 -0.31
CA GLN A 148 -3.17 -10.23 0.53
C GLN A 148 -3.50 -10.06 2.03
N ALA A 149 -3.77 -8.83 2.47
CA ALA A 149 -4.11 -8.51 3.86
C ALA A 149 -5.63 -8.35 4.11
N ILE A 150 -6.46 -8.47 3.07
CA ILE A 150 -7.93 -8.39 3.20
C ILE A 150 -8.44 -9.49 4.12
N SER A 151 -9.34 -9.12 5.03
CA SER A 151 -10.00 -10.04 5.95
C SER A 151 -11.38 -9.50 6.34
N GLU A 152 -12.08 -10.16 7.25
CA GLU A 152 -13.44 -9.76 7.68
C GLU A 152 -13.57 -8.30 8.14
N ASN A 153 -12.53 -7.74 8.79
CA ASN A 153 -12.51 -6.35 9.29
C ASN A 153 -11.48 -5.47 8.57
N VAL A 154 -10.93 -5.96 7.46
CA VAL A 154 -9.89 -5.27 6.69
C VAL A 154 -10.30 -5.25 5.23
N ASP A 155 -10.66 -4.07 4.72
CA ASP A 155 -10.94 -3.84 3.31
C ASP A 155 -9.84 -3.00 2.64
N TRP A 156 -9.87 -2.97 1.31
CA TRP A 156 -8.98 -2.15 0.51
C TRP A 156 -9.79 -1.16 -0.32
N PHE A 157 -9.34 0.09 -0.39
CA PHE A 157 -9.93 1.15 -1.19
C PHE A 157 -8.88 1.75 -2.11
N THR A 158 -9.20 1.89 -3.40
CA THR A 158 -8.33 2.60 -4.33
C THR A 158 -8.86 4.00 -4.65
N PRO A 159 -8.07 5.05 -4.40
CA PRO A 159 -8.45 6.40 -4.77
C PRO A 159 -8.37 6.66 -6.27
N ILE A 160 -7.89 5.70 -7.08
CA ILE A 160 -7.80 5.81 -8.55
C ILE A 160 -9.16 5.64 -9.20
N THR A 161 -9.98 4.71 -8.69
CA THR A 161 -11.29 4.38 -9.27
C THR A 161 -12.46 4.54 -8.30
N ASP A 162 -12.19 5.00 -7.07
CA ASP A 162 -13.16 5.11 -5.98
C ASP A 162 -13.90 3.79 -5.71
N LYS A 163 -13.14 2.69 -5.67
CA LYS A 163 -13.67 1.33 -5.46
C LYS A 163 -13.06 0.68 -4.24
N ASN A 164 -13.91 -0.06 -3.53
CA ASN A 164 -13.53 -0.97 -2.46
C ASN A 164 -13.29 -2.39 -3.03
N MET A 165 -12.49 -3.16 -2.29
CA MET A 165 -12.35 -4.60 -2.39
C MET A 165 -12.48 -5.17 -0.97
N THR A 166 -13.47 -6.03 -0.75
CA THR A 166 -13.70 -6.75 0.51
C THR A 166 -13.37 -8.23 0.35
N LEU A 167 -13.38 -8.98 1.44
CA LEU A 167 -13.14 -10.42 1.42
C LEU A 167 -14.15 -11.16 0.53
N GLU A 168 -15.42 -10.79 0.58
CA GLU A 168 -16.48 -11.39 -0.23
C GLU A 168 -16.32 -11.06 -1.72
N MET A 169 -15.80 -9.87 -2.04
CA MET A 169 -15.58 -9.44 -3.42
C MET A 169 -14.42 -10.19 -4.09
N LEU A 170 -13.46 -10.69 -3.31
CA LEU A 170 -12.30 -11.42 -3.84
C LEU A 170 -12.72 -12.64 -4.66
N ASP A 171 -13.76 -13.38 -4.25
CA ASP A 171 -14.26 -14.56 -4.99
C ASP A 171 -15.30 -14.22 -6.07
N THR A 172 -15.30 -12.99 -6.57
CA THR A 172 -16.21 -12.54 -7.64
C THR A 172 -15.47 -11.92 -8.81
N ASP A 173 -16.19 -11.59 -9.88
CA ASP A 173 -15.65 -10.86 -11.04
C ASP A 173 -15.23 -9.41 -10.70
N ALA A 174 -15.46 -8.94 -9.48
CA ALA A 174 -14.91 -7.67 -9.02
C ALA A 174 -13.38 -7.72 -8.92
N ALA A 175 -12.82 -8.89 -8.59
CA ALA A 175 -11.39 -9.09 -8.46
C ALA A 175 -10.74 -9.21 -9.85
N LYS A 176 -9.78 -8.32 -10.10
CA LYS A 176 -9.07 -8.27 -11.38
C LYS A 176 -8.30 -9.55 -11.60
N ASP A 177 -8.34 -10.06 -12.83
CA ASP A 177 -7.62 -11.24 -13.29
C ASP A 177 -8.06 -12.58 -12.67
N GLY A 178 -9.16 -12.57 -11.92
CA GLY A 178 -9.91 -13.76 -11.54
C GLY A 178 -10.65 -13.56 -10.22
N PRO A 179 -11.72 -14.30 -9.98
CA PRO A 179 -12.11 -14.56 -8.60
C PRO A 179 -10.96 -15.30 -7.90
N TYR A 180 -10.77 -15.04 -6.61
CA TYR A 180 -9.81 -15.69 -5.72
C TYR A 180 -10.56 -16.25 -4.51
N LEU A 181 -10.29 -17.50 -4.13
CA LEU A 181 -10.93 -18.14 -2.96
C LEU A 181 -10.56 -17.43 -1.64
N GLY A 182 -9.48 -16.66 -1.66
CA GLY A 182 -9.07 -15.80 -0.57
C GLY A 182 -7.70 -15.16 -0.83
N PRO A 183 -7.22 -14.35 0.12
CA PRO A 183 -5.94 -13.64 0.02
C PRO A 183 -4.73 -14.57 -0.21
N ASP A 184 -4.73 -15.76 0.40
CA ASP A 184 -3.62 -16.72 0.24
C ASP A 184 -3.56 -17.31 -1.19
N GLU A 185 -4.70 -17.53 -1.86
CA GLU A 185 -4.73 -17.94 -3.27
C GLU A 185 -4.25 -16.80 -4.18
N TYR A 186 -4.65 -15.56 -3.88
CA TYR A 186 -4.19 -14.37 -4.61
C TYR A 186 -2.67 -14.22 -4.53
N LEU A 187 -2.10 -14.30 -3.33
CA LEU A 187 -0.65 -14.24 -3.10
C LEU A 187 0.09 -15.36 -3.83
N LEU A 188 -0.43 -16.59 -3.80
CA LEU A 188 0.17 -17.71 -4.50
C LEU A 188 0.13 -17.53 -6.03
N ALA A 189 -0.98 -16.99 -6.57
CA ALA A 189 -1.09 -16.67 -7.99
C ALA A 189 -0.08 -15.57 -8.39
N LYS A 190 0.11 -14.54 -7.56
CA LYS A 190 1.16 -13.52 -7.72
C LYS A 190 2.57 -14.14 -7.68
N ALA A 191 2.85 -15.04 -6.74
CA ALA A 191 4.15 -15.71 -6.64
C ALA A 191 4.50 -16.53 -7.90
N ILE A 192 3.50 -17.17 -8.52
CA ILE A 192 3.64 -17.87 -9.81
C ILE A 192 3.85 -16.87 -10.95
N ALA A 193 3.07 -15.80 -10.99
CA ALA A 193 3.14 -14.80 -12.07
C ALA A 193 4.40 -13.92 -12.01
N GLY A 194 5.00 -13.79 -10.83
CA GLY A 194 6.08 -12.85 -10.54
C GLY A 194 5.60 -11.40 -10.49
N ASP A 195 6.54 -10.49 -10.27
CA ASP A 195 6.32 -9.06 -10.27
C ASP A 195 7.48 -8.33 -10.96
N SER A 196 7.21 -7.84 -12.17
CA SER A 196 8.24 -7.12 -12.95
C SER A 196 8.62 -5.76 -12.37
N SER A 197 7.74 -5.12 -11.59
CA SER A 197 8.01 -3.81 -10.98
C SER A 197 9.02 -3.91 -9.83
N ASP A 198 9.02 -5.06 -9.15
CA ASP A 198 9.95 -5.41 -8.08
C ASP A 198 11.09 -6.34 -8.50
N ASN A 199 11.22 -6.58 -9.81
CA ASN A 199 12.20 -7.47 -10.39
C ASN A 199 12.12 -8.92 -9.84
N ILE A 200 10.90 -9.39 -9.54
CA ILE A 200 10.63 -10.77 -9.13
C ILE A 200 10.22 -11.59 -10.37
N PRO A 201 11.08 -12.52 -10.85
CA PRO A 201 10.76 -13.31 -12.03
C PRO A 201 9.66 -14.33 -11.74
N GLY A 202 8.64 -14.38 -12.60
CA GLY A 202 7.59 -15.41 -12.57
C GLY A 202 7.85 -16.58 -13.52
N VAL A 203 6.90 -17.50 -13.55
CA VAL A 203 6.90 -18.64 -14.48
C VAL A 203 6.63 -18.13 -15.92
N PRO A 204 7.54 -18.38 -16.89
CA PRO A 204 7.40 -17.88 -18.25
C PRO A 204 6.07 -18.29 -18.90
N GLY A 205 5.33 -17.30 -19.42
CA GLY A 205 4.06 -17.53 -20.11
C GLY A 205 2.86 -17.80 -19.18
N VAL A 206 3.05 -17.67 -17.86
CA VAL A 206 2.01 -17.84 -16.85
C VAL A 206 1.79 -16.52 -16.12
N GLY A 207 0.88 -15.68 -16.63
CA GLY A 207 0.42 -14.50 -15.90
C GLY A 207 -0.58 -14.85 -14.80
N ILE A 208 -0.91 -13.88 -13.94
CA ILE A 208 -1.78 -14.05 -12.76
C ILE A 208 -3.11 -14.76 -13.10
N ALA A 209 -3.81 -14.35 -14.16
CA ALA A 209 -5.06 -15.01 -14.57
C ALA A 209 -4.89 -16.48 -14.99
N THR A 210 -3.72 -16.86 -15.51
CA THR A 210 -3.45 -18.27 -15.80
C THR A 210 -3.03 -19.02 -14.53
N ALA A 211 -2.23 -18.40 -13.66
CA ALA A 211 -1.85 -18.98 -12.38
C ALA A 211 -3.09 -19.33 -11.55
N THR A 212 -4.03 -18.40 -11.38
CA THR A 212 -5.30 -18.63 -10.66
C THR A 212 -6.10 -19.80 -11.24
N LYS A 213 -6.20 -19.88 -12.58
CA LYS A 213 -6.89 -20.99 -13.24
C LYS A 213 -6.24 -22.34 -12.97
N LEU A 214 -4.91 -22.41 -13.00
CA LEU A 214 -4.17 -23.65 -12.73
C LEU A 214 -4.29 -24.07 -11.27
N LEU A 215 -4.15 -23.13 -10.34
CA LEU A 215 -4.33 -23.38 -8.90
C LEU A 215 -5.72 -23.96 -8.62
N ARG A 216 -6.77 -23.35 -9.17
CA ARG A 216 -8.14 -23.84 -9.00
C ARG A 216 -8.40 -25.19 -9.67
N LEU A 217 -7.90 -25.37 -10.89
CA LEU A 217 -8.08 -26.61 -11.64
C LEU A 217 -7.47 -27.82 -10.92
N HIS A 218 -6.32 -27.63 -10.29
CA HIS A 218 -5.55 -28.71 -9.70
C HIS A 218 -5.64 -28.77 -8.16
N GLY A 219 -6.24 -27.78 -7.51
CA GLY A 219 -6.38 -27.74 -6.04
C GLY A 219 -5.10 -27.28 -5.34
N GLY A 220 -4.41 -26.28 -5.89
CA GLY A 220 -3.18 -25.72 -5.33
C GLY A 220 -1.91 -26.19 -6.03
N LEU A 221 -0.76 -25.78 -5.49
CA LEU A 221 0.54 -26.02 -6.11
C LEU A 221 0.92 -27.51 -6.05
N GLU A 222 0.64 -28.17 -4.94
CA GLU A 222 0.83 -29.61 -4.74
C GLU A 222 0.00 -30.41 -5.75
N GLY A 223 -1.23 -29.97 -6.01
CA GLY A 223 -2.11 -30.58 -6.99
C GLY A 223 -1.58 -30.47 -8.42
N ILE A 224 -1.01 -29.32 -8.78
CA ILE A 224 -0.35 -29.14 -10.11
C ILE A 224 0.80 -30.14 -10.24
N GLN A 225 1.64 -30.25 -9.20
CA GLN A 225 2.78 -31.17 -9.19
C GLN A 225 2.32 -32.63 -9.35
N GLN A 226 1.35 -33.07 -8.57
CA GLN A 226 0.79 -34.42 -8.66
C GLN A 226 0.17 -34.71 -10.03
N ALA A 227 -0.52 -33.72 -10.63
CA ALA A 227 -1.10 -33.87 -11.95
C ALA A 227 -0.03 -34.01 -13.04
N VAL A 228 1.09 -33.29 -12.92
CA VAL A 228 2.24 -33.43 -13.82
C VAL A 228 2.92 -34.79 -13.63
N ASP A 229 3.21 -35.20 -12.40
CA ASP A 229 3.92 -36.46 -12.09
C ASP A 229 3.11 -37.70 -12.51
N SER A 230 1.78 -37.66 -12.36
CA SER A 230 0.88 -38.71 -12.83
C SER A 230 0.66 -38.71 -14.35
N GLY A 231 1.12 -37.67 -15.05
CA GLY A 231 0.90 -37.48 -16.49
C GLY A 231 -0.53 -37.09 -16.86
N THR A 232 -1.35 -36.64 -15.91
CA THR A 232 -2.72 -36.17 -16.16
C THR A 232 -2.76 -34.71 -16.64
N ALA A 233 -1.80 -33.88 -16.22
CA ALA A 233 -1.53 -32.56 -16.79
C ALA A 233 -0.31 -32.59 -17.71
N LYS A 234 -0.52 -32.33 -19.01
CA LYS A 234 0.53 -32.33 -20.05
C LYS A 234 0.67 -31.00 -20.77
N ASP A 235 -0.14 -30.00 -20.41
CA ASP A 235 -0.05 -28.69 -21.04
C ASP A 235 1.24 -27.98 -20.62
N LYS A 236 1.75 -27.13 -21.50
CA LYS A 236 3.04 -26.45 -21.29
C LYS A 236 3.08 -25.59 -20.03
N LYS A 237 1.94 -25.07 -19.56
CA LYS A 237 1.90 -24.13 -18.44
C LYS A 237 1.97 -24.87 -17.12
N SER A 238 1.20 -25.95 -16.95
CA SER A 238 1.29 -26.82 -15.77
C SER A 238 2.70 -27.40 -15.60
N LEU A 239 3.30 -27.86 -16.71
CA LEU A 239 4.70 -28.33 -16.72
C LEU A 239 5.69 -27.23 -16.31
N ALA A 240 5.51 -26.01 -16.81
CA ALA A 240 6.38 -24.88 -16.46
C ALA A 240 6.27 -24.52 -14.97
N VAL A 241 5.05 -24.49 -14.42
CA VAL A 241 4.82 -24.23 -12.98
C VAL A 241 5.49 -25.31 -12.12
N ALA A 242 5.26 -26.58 -12.43
CA ALA A 242 5.87 -27.72 -11.73
C ALA A 242 7.41 -27.71 -11.81
N SER A 243 7.99 -27.26 -12.93
CA SER A 243 9.45 -27.14 -13.07
C SER A 243 10.09 -25.98 -12.31
N MET A 244 9.31 -25.05 -11.77
CA MET A 244 9.79 -23.81 -11.14
C MET A 244 9.32 -23.65 -9.69
N LEU A 245 9.01 -24.75 -9.00
CA LEU A 245 8.53 -24.74 -7.61
C LEU A 245 9.44 -23.96 -6.66
N GLU A 246 10.76 -24.15 -6.75
CA GLU A 246 11.71 -23.42 -5.89
C GLU A 246 11.61 -21.90 -6.08
N THR A 247 11.49 -21.43 -7.33
CA THR A 247 11.28 -20.03 -7.65
C THR A 247 9.96 -19.52 -7.09
N ILE A 248 8.88 -20.29 -7.21
CA ILE A 248 7.55 -19.91 -6.71
C ILE A 248 7.56 -19.80 -5.18
N VAL A 249 8.18 -20.77 -4.50
CA VAL A 249 8.34 -20.76 -3.03
C VAL A 249 9.15 -19.54 -2.59
N ARG A 250 10.28 -19.27 -3.23
CA ARG A 250 11.09 -18.08 -2.96
C ARG A 250 10.29 -16.79 -3.19
N ASN A 251 9.59 -16.68 -4.32
CA ASN A 251 8.78 -15.51 -4.63
C ASN A 251 7.70 -15.29 -3.57
N ARG A 252 7.01 -16.35 -3.13
CA ARG A 252 6.04 -16.27 -2.05
C ARG A 252 6.67 -15.75 -0.76
N LEU A 253 7.86 -16.24 -0.37
CA LEU A 253 8.53 -15.77 0.84
C LEU A 253 8.88 -14.26 0.80
N ILE A 254 9.22 -13.73 -0.37
CA ILE A 254 9.54 -12.30 -0.55
C ILE A 254 8.27 -11.44 -0.56
N MET A 255 7.19 -11.95 -1.15
CA MET A 255 5.93 -11.23 -1.34
C MET A 255 5.01 -11.29 -0.11
N ASP A 256 5.10 -12.36 0.70
CA ASP A 256 4.23 -12.59 1.85
C ASP A 256 4.61 -11.65 3.01
N TRP A 257 3.72 -10.71 3.30
CA TRP A 257 3.94 -9.72 4.36
C TRP A 257 4.01 -10.35 5.76
N LYS A 258 3.47 -11.57 5.95
CA LYS A 258 3.59 -12.32 7.22
C LYS A 258 5.04 -12.68 7.53
N MET A 259 5.92 -12.66 6.52
CA MET A 259 7.35 -12.95 6.67
C MET A 259 8.17 -11.73 7.07
N SER A 260 7.59 -10.54 7.03
CA SER A 260 8.28 -9.31 7.40
C SER A 260 8.74 -9.37 8.87
N PRO A 261 10.00 -9.05 9.21
CA PRO A 261 10.47 -8.91 10.60
C PRO A 261 9.75 -7.80 11.36
N SER A 262 9.84 -7.80 12.70
CA SER A 262 9.27 -6.72 13.51
C SER A 262 10.04 -5.43 13.26
N ALA A 263 9.28 -4.36 13.03
CA ALA A 263 9.82 -3.02 12.85
C ALA A 263 9.72 -2.20 14.14
N LYS A 264 9.26 -2.76 15.26
CA LYS A 264 9.01 -2.07 16.53
C LYS A 264 10.14 -1.17 16.98
N GLU A 265 11.37 -1.66 16.90
CA GLU A 265 12.55 -0.93 17.36
C GLU A 265 12.97 0.20 16.41
N SER A 266 12.61 0.11 15.12
CA SER A 266 12.98 1.08 14.10
C SER A 266 11.82 1.92 13.58
N ALA A 267 10.59 1.65 14.03
CA ALA A 267 9.40 2.38 13.71
C ALA A 267 9.34 3.71 14.48
N SER A 268 8.88 4.72 13.78
CA SER A 268 8.65 6.07 14.30
C SER A 268 7.26 6.51 13.88
N ILE A 269 6.55 7.11 14.82
CA ILE A 269 5.23 7.70 14.60
C ILE A 269 5.36 9.21 14.75
N LEU A 270 4.89 9.94 13.74
CA LEU A 270 4.96 11.38 13.68
C LEU A 270 3.54 11.94 13.59
N ARG A 271 3.22 12.88 14.49
CA ARG A 271 1.97 13.64 14.48
C ARG A 271 2.18 14.98 15.16
N LEU A 272 1.61 16.04 14.60
CA LEU A 272 1.40 17.32 15.28
C LEU A 272 -0.10 17.57 15.44
N SER A 273 -0.46 18.57 16.25
CA SER A 273 -1.83 19.09 16.23
C SER A 273 -2.06 19.84 14.92
N PHE A 274 -3.29 19.84 14.43
CA PHE A 274 -3.64 20.62 13.24
C PHE A 274 -3.34 22.11 13.47
N ASP A 275 -2.51 22.69 12.60
CA ASP A 275 -2.13 24.11 12.64
C ASP A 275 -2.40 24.76 11.29
N ALA A 276 -3.47 25.55 11.23
CA ALA A 276 -3.88 26.23 10.01
C ALA A 276 -2.90 27.33 9.57
N GLU A 277 -2.16 27.95 10.49
CA GLU A 277 -1.17 28.99 10.17
C GLU A 277 0.07 28.36 9.52
N GLU A 278 0.57 27.28 10.12
CA GLU A 278 1.71 26.54 9.57
C GLU A 278 1.37 25.85 8.23
N CYS A 279 0.15 25.30 8.09
CA CYS A 279 -0.32 24.82 6.80
C CYS A 279 -0.32 25.92 5.72
N ARG A 280 -0.75 27.15 6.05
CA ARG A 280 -0.71 28.29 5.14
C ARG A 280 0.72 28.67 4.76
N ALA A 281 1.62 28.72 5.75
CA ALA A 281 3.02 29.07 5.54
C ALA A 281 3.71 28.09 4.58
N LEU A 282 3.56 26.77 4.83
CA LEU A 282 4.10 25.74 3.95
C LEU A 282 3.46 25.79 2.56
N CYS A 283 2.15 25.98 2.47
CA CYS A 283 1.50 26.11 1.16
C CYS A 283 2.02 27.31 0.37
N ALA A 284 2.29 28.44 1.03
CA ALA A 284 2.86 29.62 0.38
C ALA A 284 4.28 29.36 -0.15
N GLU A 285 5.11 28.64 0.61
CA GLU A 285 6.48 28.25 0.20
C GLU A 285 6.50 27.43 -1.10
N PHE A 286 5.48 26.60 -1.33
CA PHE A 286 5.37 25.72 -2.50
C PHE A 286 4.37 26.21 -3.56
N GLY A 287 3.85 27.44 -3.44
CA GLY A 287 2.89 28.01 -4.39
C GLY A 287 1.55 27.26 -4.43
N LEU A 288 1.15 26.62 -3.33
CA LEU A 288 -0.03 25.77 -3.19
C LEU A 288 -1.26 26.56 -2.66
N GLY A 289 -1.47 27.79 -3.16
CA GLY A 289 -2.53 28.68 -2.68
C GLY A 289 -3.92 28.02 -2.65
N ARG A 290 -4.29 27.28 -3.71
CA ARG A 290 -5.57 26.55 -3.75
C ARG A 290 -5.73 25.48 -2.66
N LEU A 291 -4.63 24.86 -2.23
CA LEU A 291 -4.67 23.89 -1.14
C LEU A 291 -4.81 24.60 0.20
N SER A 292 -4.07 25.71 0.39
CA SER A 292 -4.21 26.60 1.54
C SER A 292 -5.66 27.08 1.69
N ASP A 293 -6.26 27.62 0.63
CA ASP A 293 -7.65 28.11 0.66
C ASP A 293 -8.59 27.00 1.10
N ARG A 294 -8.42 25.79 0.56
CA ARG A 294 -9.20 24.62 0.99
C ARG A 294 -8.95 24.29 2.47
N LEU A 295 -7.72 24.19 2.95
CA LEU A 295 -7.46 23.84 4.35
C LEU A 295 -8.01 24.87 5.36
N VAL A 296 -8.18 26.13 4.95
CA VAL A 296 -8.55 27.24 5.82
C VAL A 296 -10.03 27.59 5.72
N GLU A 297 -10.59 27.58 4.51
CA GLU A 297 -12.02 27.85 4.27
C GLU A 297 -12.88 26.60 4.46
N ASP A 298 -12.30 25.40 4.28
CA ASP A 298 -12.99 24.13 4.48
C ASP A 298 -13.02 23.78 5.97
N SER A 299 -13.97 24.37 6.67
CA SER A 299 -14.29 24.07 8.08
C SER A 299 -14.49 22.57 8.35
N GLU A 300 -14.69 21.75 7.31
CA GLU A 300 -14.83 20.30 7.42
C GLU A 300 -13.51 19.61 7.81
N TRP A 301 -12.33 20.06 7.35
CA TRP A 301 -11.06 19.41 7.73
C TRP A 301 -10.73 19.63 9.21
N ALA A 302 -10.91 20.86 9.69
CA ALA A 302 -10.74 21.20 11.09
C ALA A 302 -11.74 20.45 11.99
N ALA A 303 -12.99 20.32 11.54
CA ALA A 303 -14.02 19.54 12.23
C ALA A 303 -13.66 18.05 12.27
N ALA A 304 -13.23 17.46 11.15
CA ALA A 304 -12.81 16.06 11.08
C ALA A 304 -11.62 15.77 12.00
N ASN A 305 -10.60 16.63 12.01
CA ASN A 305 -9.46 16.49 12.93
C ASN A 305 -9.91 16.54 14.40
N SER A 306 -10.82 17.46 14.73
CA SER A 306 -11.36 17.61 16.09
C SER A 306 -12.14 16.37 16.52
N GLU A 307 -12.98 15.82 15.63
CA GLU A 307 -13.75 14.59 15.88
C GLU A 307 -12.84 13.36 16.08
N GLN A 308 -11.78 13.26 15.28
CA GLN A 308 -10.82 12.15 15.35
C GLN A 308 -9.95 12.19 16.62
N GLN A 309 -9.75 13.37 17.22
CA GLN A 309 -8.79 13.60 18.29
C GLN A 309 -8.97 12.66 19.49
N GLU A 310 -10.21 12.28 19.83
CA GLU A 310 -10.50 11.34 20.93
C GLU A 310 -9.96 9.93 20.66
N ARG A 311 -9.83 9.54 19.39
CA ARG A 311 -9.40 8.20 18.96
C ARG A 311 -7.93 8.14 18.56
N VAL A 312 -7.31 9.28 18.30
CA VAL A 312 -5.91 9.38 17.85
C VAL A 312 -4.96 8.71 18.83
N SER A 313 -5.12 8.94 20.15
CA SER A 313 -4.21 8.34 21.14
C SER A 313 -4.28 6.81 21.08
N GLN A 314 -5.49 6.25 21.05
CA GLN A 314 -5.68 4.80 20.92
C GLN A 314 -5.06 4.24 19.63
N VAL A 315 -5.19 4.96 18.51
CA VAL A 315 -4.61 4.54 17.22
C VAL A 315 -3.08 4.62 17.25
N ILE A 316 -2.50 5.62 17.91
CA ILE A 316 -1.05 5.71 18.09
C ILE A 316 -0.57 4.55 18.97
N ASP A 317 -1.20 4.30 20.11
CA ASP A 317 -0.86 3.19 21.02
C ASP A 317 -0.92 1.85 20.27
N TYR A 318 -1.95 1.66 19.44
CA TYR A 318 -2.07 0.49 18.56
C TYR A 318 -0.89 0.37 17.58
N CYS A 319 -0.56 1.45 16.87
CA CYS A 319 0.54 1.45 15.92
C CYS A 319 1.90 1.18 16.60
N GLU A 320 2.16 1.72 17.79
CA GLU A 320 3.38 1.47 18.56
C GLU A 320 3.47 0.03 19.05
N ALA A 321 2.33 -0.58 19.39
CA ALA A 321 2.27 -1.95 19.87
C ALA A 321 2.64 -2.97 18.79
N VAL A 322 2.12 -2.75 17.57
CA VAL A 322 2.11 -3.71 16.45
C VAL A 322 3.29 -3.56 15.48
N ALA A 323 3.95 -2.40 15.47
CA ALA A 323 5.10 -2.09 14.61
C ALA A 323 6.13 -3.22 14.44
#